data_AF-A0A7W9CL29-F1
#
_entry.id   AF-A0A7W9CL29-F1
#
_cell.length_a   1.000
_cell.length_b   1.000
_cell.length_c   1.000
_cell.angle_alpha   90.00
_cell.angle_beta   90.00
_cell.angle_gamma   90.00
#
_symmetry.space_group_name_H-M   'P 1'
#
loop_
_entity.id
_entity.type
_entity.pdbx_description
1 polymer ?
#
loop_
_entity_poly.entity_id
_entity_poly.type
_entity_poly.pdbx_seq_one_letter_code
_entity_poly.pdbx_strand_id
1 'polypeptide(L)'
;MVKLWQAAEMATRQTLVQAKAGVLLEEIEHLSAHGKVIERYFRLSTLRPNQPRVLTCEDDAEEAFFIEVMASLADPVVSKMIN
;
A
#
# COMPACT_ATOMS: atom_id res chain seq x y z
N MET A 1 -28.79 -20.23 5.79
CA MET A 1 -28.04 -20.92 4.74
C MET A 1 -27.46 -19.86 3.81
N VAL A 2 -26.35 -19.22 4.24
CA VAL A 2 -25.72 -18.13 3.48
C VAL A 2 -24.74 -18.77 2.52
N LYS A 3 -24.99 -18.63 1.22
CA LYS A 3 -24.03 -19.00 0.17
C LYS A 3 -22.82 -18.07 0.31
N LEU A 4 -21.83 -18.52 1.08
CA LEU A 4 -20.47 -18.05 0.96
C LEU A 4 -20.03 -18.48 -0.43
N TRP A 5 -20.06 -17.53 -1.36
CA TRP A 5 -19.44 -17.67 -2.67
C TRP A 5 -18.06 -18.26 -2.42
N GLN A 6 -17.81 -19.42 -3.01
CA GLN A 6 -16.47 -19.98 -3.10
C GLN A 6 -15.57 -18.86 -3.59
N ALA A 7 -14.74 -18.33 -2.69
CA ALA A 7 -13.52 -17.67 -3.10
C ALA A 7 -12.75 -18.75 -3.85
N ALA A 8 -12.89 -18.78 -5.18
CA ALA A 8 -11.78 -19.22 -6.00
C ALA A 8 -10.59 -18.42 -5.45
N GLU A 9 -9.63 -19.13 -4.89
CA GLU A 9 -8.53 -18.62 -4.10
C GLU A 9 -7.78 -17.53 -4.89
N MET A 10 -8.23 -16.28 -4.77
CA MET A 10 -7.61 -15.13 -5.44
C MET A 10 -6.34 -14.83 -4.66
N ALA A 11 -5.23 -15.42 -5.10
CA ALA A 11 -3.95 -15.20 -4.50
C ALA A 11 -3.60 -13.70 -4.60
N THR A 12 -3.23 -13.10 -3.47
CA THR A 12 -2.77 -11.71 -3.43
C THR A 12 -1.25 -11.72 -3.40
N ARG A 13 -0.62 -11.06 -4.39
CA ARG A 13 0.82 -10.78 -4.38
C ARG A 13 1.03 -9.37 -3.84
N GLN A 14 1.88 -9.25 -2.82
CA GLN A 14 2.26 -7.97 -2.25
C GLN A 14 3.76 -7.77 -2.50
N THR A 15 4.12 -6.62 -3.05
CA THR A 15 5.49 -6.26 -3.36
C THR A 15 5.80 -4.92 -2.74
N LEU A 16 6.84 -4.87 -1.90
CA LEU A 16 7.33 -3.60 -1.37
C LEU A 16 8.05 -2.86 -2.49
N VAL A 17 7.50 -1.71 -2.91
CA VAL A 17 8.07 -0.86 -3.97
C VAL A 17 9.11 0.06 -3.35
N GLN A 18 8.74 0.78 -2.29
CA GLN A 18 9.61 1.75 -1.60
C GLN A 18 9.32 1.80 -0.10
N ALA A 19 10.36 2.13 0.69
CA ALA A 19 10.25 2.34 2.12
C ALA A 19 11.19 3.47 2.57
N LYS A 20 10.66 4.49 3.24
CA LYS A 20 11.46 5.61 3.77
C LYS A 20 10.73 6.34 4.89
N ALA A 21 11.46 6.73 5.94
CA ALA A 21 10.94 7.57 7.04
C ALA A 21 9.63 7.06 7.67
N GLY A 22 9.49 5.73 7.83
CA GLY A 22 8.27 5.12 8.38
C GLY A 22 7.10 5.06 7.40
N VAL A 23 7.31 5.46 6.14
CA VAL A 23 6.34 5.35 5.04
C VAL A 23 6.69 4.14 4.17
N LEU A 24 5.68 3.33 3.84
CA LEU A 24 5.78 2.16 2.98
C LEU A 24 4.87 2.32 1.77
N LEU A 25 5.39 2.06 0.58
CA LEU A 25 4.61 1.93 -0.65
C LEU A 25 4.68 0.48 -1.13
N GLU A 26 3.52 -0.15 -1.20
CA GLU A 26 3.38 -1.55 -1.62
C GLU A 26 2.49 -1.63 -2.86
N GLU A 27 2.92 -2.42 -3.84
CA GLU A 27 2.10 -2.84 -4.97
C GLU A 27 1.36 -4.11 -4.58
N ILE A 28 0.05 -4.10 -4.76
CA ILE A 28 -0.84 -5.21 -4.47
C ILE A 28 -1.49 -5.66 -5.76
N GLU A 29 -1.28 -6.93 -6.09
CA GLU A 29 -1.87 -7.55 -7.27
C GLU A 29 -2.77 -8.71 -6.84
N HIS A 30 -4.01 -8.69 -7.34
CA HIS A 30 -4.90 -9.83 -7.22
C HIS A 30 -4.72 -10.73 -8.43
N LEU A 31 -4.40 -11.99 -8.16
CA LEU A 31 -4.15 -13.00 -9.17
C LEU A 31 -5.39 -13.88 -9.35
N SER A 32 -5.63 -14.27 -10.61
CA SER A 32 -6.54 -15.36 -10.95
C SER A 32 -6.00 -16.70 -10.46
N ALA A 33 -6.86 -17.73 -10.45
CA ALA A 33 -6.46 -19.12 -10.19
C ALA A 33 -5.34 -19.64 -11.13
N HIS A 34 -5.09 -18.97 -12.26
CA HIS A 34 -4.03 -19.29 -13.21
C HIS A 34 -2.78 -18.40 -13.07
N GLY A 35 -2.69 -17.59 -12.00
CA GLY A 35 -1.54 -16.72 -11.73
C GLY A 35 -1.49 -15.43 -12.56
N LYS A 36 -2.50 -15.13 -13.39
CA LYS A 36 -2.59 -13.86 -14.12
C LYS A 36 -3.11 -12.75 -13.22
N VAL A 37 -2.50 -11.57 -13.27
CA VAL A 37 -2.98 -10.34 -12.61
C VAL A 37 -4.33 -9.92 -13.19
N ILE A 38 -5.33 -9.80 -12.31
CA ILE A 38 -6.68 -9.31 -12.62
C ILE A 38 -6.82 -7.85 -12.20
N GLU A 39 -6.21 -7.49 -11.08
CA GLU A 39 -6.27 -6.16 -10.50
C GLU A 39 -4.90 -5.81 -9.93
N ARG A 40 -4.53 -4.53 -10.07
CA ARG A 40 -3.32 -3.95 -9.52
C ARG A 40 -3.68 -2.62 -8.86
N TYR A 41 -3.20 -2.41 -7.64
CA TYR A 41 -3.26 -1.13 -6.95
C TYR A 41 -2.07 -0.97 -6.02
N PHE A 42 -1.90 0.23 -5.48
CA PHE A 42 -0.82 0.61 -4.59
C PHE A 42 -1.39 0.98 -3.23
N ARG A 43 -0.73 0.53 -2.17
CA ARG A 43 -1.06 0.82 -0.78
C ARG A 43 0.07 1.63 -0.16
N LEU A 44 -0.25 2.83 0.30
CA LEU A 44 0.65 3.70 1.04
C LEU A 44 0.35 3.57 2.54
N SER A 45 1.31 3.14 3.35
CA SER A 45 1.17 3.04 4.81
C SER A 45 2.14 4.00 5.51
N THR A 46 1.74 4.62 6.62
CA THR A 46 2.53 5.64 7.36
C THR A 46 2.28 5.53 8.86
N LEU A 47 3.20 6.07 9.66
CA LEU A 47 3.06 6.21 11.11
C LEU A 47 2.22 7.42 11.53
N ARG A 48 1.97 8.36 10.61
CA ARG A 48 1.09 9.52 10.87
C ARG A 48 -0.37 9.04 11.06
N PRO A 49 -1.16 9.68 11.94
CA PRO A 49 -2.52 9.22 12.30
C PRO A 49 -3.61 9.39 11.22
N ASN A 50 -3.25 9.31 9.93
CA ASN A 50 -4.20 9.27 8.82
C ASN A 50 -3.94 7.99 8.00
N GLN A 51 -4.98 7.18 7.83
CA GLN A 51 -4.96 5.78 7.37
C GLN A 51 -4.27 5.55 6.02
N PRO A 52 -3.90 4.28 5.72
CA PRO A 52 -3.25 3.96 4.47
C PRO A 52 -4.08 4.36 3.25
N ARG A 53 -3.43 4.97 2.25
CA ARG A 53 -4.06 5.41 1.00
C ARG A 53 -3.97 4.29 -0.03
N VAL A 54 -5.08 4.03 -0.72
CA VAL A 54 -5.13 3.09 -1.84
C VAL A 54 -5.21 3.87 -3.14
N LEU A 55 -4.30 3.60 -4.07
CA LEU A 55 -4.11 4.33 -5.32
C LEU A 55 -4.06 3.33 -6.48
N THR A 56 -4.70 3.61 -7.61
CA THR A 56 -4.71 2.69 -8.77
C THR A 56 -3.67 3.04 -9.83
N CYS A 57 -3.11 4.25 -9.76
CA CYS A 57 -2.08 4.76 -10.64
C CYS A 57 -0.72 4.73 -9.94
N GLU A 58 0.32 4.32 -10.67
CA GLU A 58 1.69 4.22 -10.17
C GLU A 58 2.30 5.61 -9.93
N ASP A 59 2.16 6.52 -10.89
CA ASP A 59 2.66 7.90 -10.78
C ASP A 59 2.05 8.63 -9.57
N ASP A 60 0.73 8.51 -9.40
CA ASP A 60 0.03 9.10 -8.24
C ASP A 60 0.50 8.47 -6.92
N ALA A 61 0.86 7.19 -6.94
CA ALA A 61 1.34 6.47 -5.77
C ALA A 61 2.75 6.89 -5.37
N GLU A 62 3.63 7.09 -6.34
CA GLU A 62 4.98 7.63 -6.11
C GLU A 62 4.92 9.08 -5.62
N GLU A 63 4.07 9.92 -6.22
CA GLU A 63 3.88 11.30 -5.77
C GLU A 63 3.34 11.34 -4.33
N ALA A 64 2.30 10.55 -4.04
CA ALA A 64 1.74 10.45 -2.69
C ALA A 64 2.77 9.95 -1.67
N PHE A 65 3.64 8.99 -2.06
CA PHE A 65 4.73 8.51 -1.23
C PHE A 65 5.73 9.62 -0.90
N PHE A 66 6.18 10.39 -1.90
CA PHE A 66 7.12 11.49 -1.68
C PHE A 66 6.54 12.56 -0.74
N ILE A 67 5.29 12.96 -0.97
CA ILE A 67 4.60 13.94 -0.13
C ILE A 67 4.52 13.43 1.32
N GLU A 68 4.14 12.17 1.53
CA GLU A 68 4.00 11.58 2.86
C GLU A 68 5.35 11.41 3.58
N VAL A 69 6.43 11.08 2.84
CA VAL A 69 7.79 11.05 3.39
C VAL A 69 8.19 12.42 3.92
N MET A 70 7.98 13.48 3.13
CA MET A 70 8.28 14.85 3.56
C MET A 70 7.44 15.25 4.78
N ALA A 71 6.16 14.88 4.77
CA ALA A 71 5.24 15.14 5.87
C ALA A 71 5.58 14.35 7.15
N SER A 72 6.17 13.17 7.02
CA SER A 72 6.60 12.32 8.15
C SER A 72 7.92 12.80 8.76
N LEU A 73 8.86 13.27 7.92
CA LEU A 73 10.09 13.90 8.39
C LEU A 73 9.83 15.24 9.08
N ALA A 74 8.81 15.97 8.65
CA ALA A 74 8.40 17.24 9.25
C ALA A 74 7.60 17.09 10.55
N ASP A 75 7.04 15.90 10.82
CA ASP A 75 6.28 15.61 12.03
C ASP A 75 7.24 15.27 13.19
N PRO A 76 7.30 16.08 14.27
CA PRO A 76 8.25 15.83 15.37
C PRO A 76 7.97 14.55 16.16
N VAL A 77 6.72 14.07 16.18
CA VAL A 77 6.35 12.83 16.86
C VAL A 77 6.83 11.65 16.03
N VAL A 78 6.50 11.65 14.74
CA VAL A 78 6.93 10.57 13.82
C VAL A 78 8.44 10.57 13.64
N SER A 79 9.07 11.74 13.53
CA SER A 79 10.53 11.87 13.44
C SER A 79 11.25 11.26 14.65
N LYS A 80 10.66 11.33 15.85
CA LYS A 80 11.18 10.65 17.05
C LYS A 80 10.94 9.13 17.05
N MET A 81 10.00 8.63 16.26
CA MET A 81 9.69 7.20 16.17
C MET A 81 10.54 6.47 15.13
N ILE A 82 11.04 7.20 14.11
CA ILE A 82 11.84 6.63 13.00
C ILE A 82 13.35 6.79 13.17
N ASN A 83 13.80 7.63 14.12
CA ASN A 83 15.21 7.83 14.49
C ASN A 83 15.51 7.10 15.81
#